data_AF-A0A350UBR0-F1
#
_entry.id   AF-A0A350UBR0-F1
#
_cell.length_a   1.000
_cell.length_b   1.000
_cell.length_c   1.000
_cell.angle_alpha   90.00
_cell.angle_beta   90.00
_cell.angle_gamma   90.00
#
_symmetry.space_group_name_H-M   'P 1'
#
loop_
_entity.id
_entity.type
_entity.pdbx_description
1 polymer ?
#
loop_
_entity_poly.entity_id
_entity_poly.type
_entity_poly.pdbx_seq_one_letter_code
_entity_poly.pdbx_strand_id
1 'polypeptide(L)'
;MQLYDLHTHTNMSDARFPIEDLVEVEHAQGHVLGVSDHFFCCGIYTLNDIKNYLEVLQRYPVYRGAEMNMEHRFNLPDSLDDQLDYVIASVHSMPDGRGGFVPLNQYFSSRSGYTEKFVKNFSSDMNRYYLAYIIQTMEKTFSTQRVDILGHATVLPPYDELYGTKFLTQWEDAVIALCKKHEIALEISGLWRAPGVDMLRRAHEAGLKFSMGSDCHDRLQIGNLAYVEQMIEELGLQQEDFFVPKRELYRD
;
A
#
# COMPACT_ATOMS: atom_id res chain seq x y z
N MET A 1 -15.40 3.37 15.82
CA MET A 1 -15.16 3.07 14.39
C MET A 1 -14.56 1.68 14.29
N GLN A 2 -14.88 0.90 13.26
CA GLN A 2 -14.24 -0.40 13.04
C GLN A 2 -12.92 -0.16 12.27
N LEU A 3 -11.81 -0.67 12.80
CA LEU A 3 -10.53 -0.63 12.11
C LEU A 3 -10.38 -1.86 11.20
N TYR A 4 -9.92 -1.62 9.97
CA TYR A 4 -9.66 -2.64 8.97
C TYR A 4 -8.18 -2.60 8.61
N ASP A 5 -7.38 -3.56 9.06
CA ASP A 5 -5.99 -3.62 8.60
C ASP A 5 -5.93 -4.37 7.26
N LEU A 6 -5.87 -3.61 6.16
CA LEU A 6 -5.92 -4.15 4.79
C LEU A 6 -4.54 -4.25 4.15
N HIS A 7 -3.47 -3.81 4.80
CA HIS A 7 -2.12 -3.97 4.29
C HIS A 7 -1.29 -4.76 5.30
N THR A 8 -1.29 -6.08 5.15
CA THR A 8 -0.54 -7.00 6.00
C THR A 8 0.12 -8.10 5.16
N HIS A 9 1.26 -8.59 5.62
CA HIS A 9 2.05 -9.59 4.91
C HIS A 9 2.22 -10.85 5.77
N THR A 10 2.47 -11.99 5.13
CA THR A 10 2.76 -13.27 5.79
C THR A 10 4.11 -13.80 5.33
N ASN A 11 4.54 -14.92 5.91
CA ASN A 11 5.70 -15.67 5.44
C ASN A 11 5.50 -16.37 4.08
N MET A 12 4.34 -16.20 3.41
CA MET A 12 4.17 -16.58 2.01
C MET A 12 4.86 -15.59 1.07
N SER A 13 5.00 -14.32 1.50
CA SER A 13 5.94 -13.35 0.92
C SER A 13 7.13 -13.12 1.88
N ASP A 14 7.32 -11.92 2.41
CA ASP A 14 8.53 -11.50 3.13
C ASP A 14 8.32 -11.12 4.61
N ALA A 15 7.13 -11.34 5.18
CA ALA A 15 6.96 -11.23 6.63
C ALA A 15 7.56 -12.43 7.38
N ARG A 16 7.96 -12.21 8.62
CA ARG A 16 8.66 -13.24 9.45
C ARG A 16 7.74 -14.03 10.37
N PHE A 17 6.46 -14.13 10.03
CA PHE A 17 5.44 -14.83 10.82
C PHE A 17 4.37 -15.44 9.90
N PRO A 18 3.69 -16.52 10.34
CA PRO A 18 2.64 -17.14 9.56
C PRO A 18 1.29 -16.42 9.79
N ILE A 19 0.28 -16.76 8.98
CA ILE A 19 -1.07 -16.16 9.07
C ILE A 19 -1.75 -16.35 10.43
N GLU A 20 -1.45 -17.43 11.15
CA GLU A 20 -2.01 -17.66 12.48
C GLU A 20 -1.66 -16.54 13.46
N ASP A 21 -0.42 -16.03 13.40
CA ASP A 21 0.02 -14.93 14.25
C ASP A 21 -0.74 -13.63 13.91
N LEU A 22 -1.00 -13.37 12.61
CA LEU A 22 -1.83 -12.23 12.18
C LEU A 22 -3.24 -12.35 12.74
N VAL A 23 -3.89 -13.48 12.50
CA VAL A 23 -5.29 -13.70 12.90
C VAL A 23 -5.42 -13.61 14.41
N GLU A 24 -4.50 -14.20 15.18
CA GLU A 24 -4.52 -14.14 16.65
C GLU A 24 -4.43 -12.69 17.15
N VAL A 25 -3.43 -11.93 16.67
CA VAL A 25 -3.14 -10.59 17.19
C VAL A 25 -4.21 -9.58 16.75
N GLU A 26 -4.61 -9.57 15.47
CA GLU A 26 -5.61 -8.64 14.93
C GLU A 26 -6.98 -8.89 15.56
N HIS A 27 -7.36 -10.16 15.72
CA HIS A 27 -8.61 -10.52 16.39
C HIS A 27 -8.59 -10.09 17.87
N ALA A 28 -7.47 -10.28 18.58
CA ALA A 28 -7.34 -9.83 19.97
C ALA A 28 -7.43 -8.30 20.11
N GLN A 29 -7.05 -7.54 19.08
CA GLN A 29 -7.19 -6.08 19.01
C GLN A 29 -8.57 -5.62 18.50
N GLY A 30 -9.40 -6.55 18.01
CA GLY A 30 -10.74 -6.26 17.49
C GLY A 30 -10.75 -5.67 16.08
N HIS A 31 -9.64 -5.80 15.34
CA HIS A 31 -9.52 -5.35 13.96
C HIS A 31 -10.15 -6.34 12.98
N VAL A 32 -10.53 -5.84 11.81
CA VAL A 32 -10.91 -6.68 10.67
C VAL A 32 -9.68 -6.83 9.78
N LEU A 33 -9.24 -8.07 9.56
CA LEU A 33 -7.99 -8.36 8.86
C LEU A 33 -8.19 -8.60 7.36
N GLY A 34 -7.36 -7.95 6.55
CA GLY A 34 -7.05 -8.31 5.17
C GLY A 34 -5.57 -8.65 5.00
N VAL A 35 -5.29 -9.77 4.33
CA VAL A 35 -3.92 -10.21 4.01
C VAL A 35 -3.63 -9.85 2.58
N SER A 36 -2.52 -9.16 2.31
CA SER A 36 -2.18 -8.59 1.00
C SER A 36 -0.72 -8.81 0.63
N ASP A 37 -0.25 -10.04 0.79
CA ASP A 37 1.12 -10.44 0.41
C ASP A 37 1.49 -9.97 -1.00
N HIS A 38 2.77 -9.68 -1.18
CA HIS A 38 3.33 -9.32 -2.48
C HIS A 38 3.10 -10.40 -3.52
N PHE A 39 2.58 -10.01 -4.70
CA PHE A 39 2.47 -10.89 -5.85
C PHE A 39 3.57 -10.59 -6.88
N PHE A 40 4.02 -11.64 -7.56
CA PHE A 40 5.11 -11.64 -8.54
C PHE A 40 6.49 -11.24 -7.98
N CYS A 41 6.64 -11.20 -6.66
CA CYS A 41 7.92 -11.04 -5.96
C CYS A 41 7.85 -11.67 -4.55
N CYS A 42 8.95 -11.56 -3.81
CA CYS A 42 9.06 -11.88 -2.38
C CYS A 42 8.63 -13.28 -1.91
N GLY A 43 8.33 -14.23 -2.80
CA GLY A 43 7.91 -15.59 -2.42
C GLY A 43 6.79 -16.14 -3.31
N ILE A 44 5.94 -15.26 -3.84
CA ILE A 44 4.84 -15.59 -4.73
C ILE A 44 5.21 -15.16 -6.15
N TYR A 45 5.73 -16.07 -6.98
CA TYR A 45 6.26 -15.73 -8.32
C TYR A 45 5.37 -16.16 -9.48
N THR A 46 4.51 -17.15 -9.27
CA THR A 46 3.73 -17.78 -10.34
C THR A 46 2.24 -17.78 -10.03
N LEU A 47 1.42 -17.99 -11.08
CA LEU A 47 -0.03 -18.18 -10.91
C LEU A 47 -0.37 -19.38 -10.00
N ASN A 48 0.50 -20.39 -9.94
CA ASN A 48 0.32 -21.53 -9.04
C ASN A 48 0.57 -21.13 -7.58
N ASP A 49 1.56 -20.27 -7.32
CA ASP A 49 1.81 -19.73 -5.98
C ASP A 49 0.64 -18.87 -5.51
N ILE A 50 0.11 -18.02 -6.39
CA ILE A 50 -1.10 -17.22 -6.14
C ILE A 50 -2.30 -18.11 -5.81
N LYS A 51 -2.48 -19.20 -6.58
CA LYS A 51 -3.54 -20.17 -6.30
C LYS A 51 -3.38 -20.78 -4.91
N ASN A 52 -2.18 -21.23 -4.55
CA ASN A 52 -1.89 -21.80 -3.23
C ASN A 52 -2.12 -20.78 -2.11
N TYR A 53 -1.68 -19.53 -2.31
CA TYR A 53 -1.91 -18.42 -1.40
C TYR A 53 -3.40 -18.22 -1.11
N LEU A 54 -4.21 -18.12 -2.18
CA LEU A 54 -5.66 -17.97 -2.05
C LEU A 54 -6.27 -19.16 -1.32
N GLU A 55 -5.89 -20.40 -1.65
CA GLU A 55 -6.36 -21.64 -0.99
C GLU A 55 -6.03 -21.68 0.52
N VAL A 56 -4.92 -21.09 0.94
CA VAL A 56 -4.59 -20.92 2.37
C VAL A 56 -5.50 -19.88 3.00
N LEU A 57 -5.62 -18.69 2.40
CA LEU A 57 -6.47 -17.62 2.95
C LEU A 57 -7.93 -18.00 3.07
N GLN A 58 -8.46 -18.90 2.23
CA GLN A 58 -9.86 -19.34 2.33
C GLN A 58 -10.21 -20.03 3.65
N ARG A 59 -9.20 -20.49 4.39
CA ARG A 59 -9.36 -21.21 5.66
C ARG A 59 -9.52 -20.29 6.86
N TYR A 60 -9.33 -18.98 6.68
CA TYR A 60 -9.38 -17.97 7.75
C TYR A 60 -10.44 -16.91 7.44
N PRO A 61 -11.03 -16.27 8.47
CA PRO A 61 -12.02 -15.21 8.29
C PRO A 61 -11.35 -13.87 7.97
N VAL A 62 -10.57 -13.83 6.88
CA VAL A 62 -9.80 -12.65 6.44
C VAL A 62 -10.23 -12.21 5.05
N TYR A 63 -10.04 -10.93 4.73
CA TYR A 63 -10.06 -10.47 3.34
C TYR A 63 -8.80 -10.91 2.59
N ARG A 64 -8.96 -11.17 1.29
CA ARG A 64 -7.94 -11.68 0.39
C ARG A 64 -7.49 -10.53 -0.51
N GLY A 65 -6.42 -9.88 -0.11
CA GLY A 65 -5.76 -8.83 -0.88
C GLY A 65 -4.59 -9.36 -1.69
N ALA A 66 -3.99 -8.46 -2.46
CA ALA A 66 -2.66 -8.64 -3.04
C ALA A 66 -1.99 -7.26 -3.14
N GLU A 67 -0.70 -7.19 -2.87
CA GLU A 67 0.10 -6.01 -3.17
C GLU A 67 0.93 -6.22 -4.45
N MET A 68 0.83 -5.26 -5.35
CA MET A 68 1.38 -5.32 -6.70
C MET A 68 2.31 -4.15 -6.99
N ASN A 69 3.47 -4.45 -7.56
CA ASN A 69 4.44 -3.43 -7.94
C ASN A 69 4.07 -2.79 -9.28
N MET A 70 3.94 -1.46 -9.33
CA MET A 70 3.50 -0.75 -10.53
C MET A 70 4.50 -0.77 -11.70
N GLU A 71 5.76 -1.14 -11.49
CA GLU A 71 6.73 -1.31 -12.59
C GLU A 71 6.37 -2.43 -13.56
N HIS A 72 5.45 -3.32 -13.17
CA HIS A 72 5.06 -4.49 -13.94
C HIS A 72 3.56 -4.49 -14.26
N ARG A 73 3.20 -5.19 -15.35
CA ARG A 73 1.81 -5.58 -15.58
C ARG A 73 1.55 -6.82 -14.74
N PHE A 74 0.44 -6.81 -14.01
CA PHE A 74 0.04 -7.83 -13.04
C PHE A 74 -1.40 -8.32 -13.28
N ASN A 75 -1.90 -8.22 -14.51
CA ASN A 75 -3.21 -8.78 -14.87
C ASN A 75 -3.27 -10.28 -14.54
N LEU A 76 -4.23 -10.64 -13.70
CA LEU A 76 -4.52 -12.02 -13.35
C LEU A 76 -5.59 -12.60 -14.29
N PRO A 77 -5.59 -13.92 -14.53
CA PRO A 77 -6.76 -14.58 -15.12
C PRO A 77 -7.99 -14.36 -14.22
N ASP A 78 -9.17 -14.15 -14.80
CA ASP A 78 -10.43 -13.92 -14.08
C ASP A 78 -10.65 -14.93 -12.93
N SER A 79 -10.31 -16.20 -13.15
CA SER A 79 -10.43 -17.26 -12.13
C SER A 79 -9.63 -17.03 -10.84
N LEU A 80 -8.58 -16.22 -10.88
CA LEU A 80 -7.79 -15.82 -9.71
C LEU A 80 -8.17 -14.40 -9.25
N ASP A 81 -8.40 -13.48 -10.19
CA ASP A 81 -8.77 -12.09 -9.88
C ASP A 81 -10.10 -12.00 -9.11
N ASP A 82 -11.10 -12.79 -9.51
CA ASP A 82 -12.42 -12.83 -8.87
C ASP A 82 -12.39 -13.35 -7.41
N GLN A 83 -11.29 -13.99 -7.01
CA GLN A 83 -11.10 -14.47 -5.63
C GLN A 83 -10.48 -13.42 -4.70
N LEU A 84 -9.94 -12.34 -5.26
CA LEU A 84 -9.39 -11.21 -4.50
C LEU A 84 -10.52 -10.24 -4.13
N ASP A 85 -10.51 -9.81 -2.88
CA ASP A 85 -11.41 -8.81 -2.35
C ASP A 85 -10.94 -7.39 -2.68
N TYR A 86 -9.62 -7.18 -2.82
CA TYR A 86 -9.00 -5.91 -3.18
C TYR A 86 -7.57 -6.08 -3.72
N VAL A 87 -7.08 -5.08 -4.45
CA VAL A 87 -5.69 -4.99 -4.93
C VAL A 87 -5.06 -3.68 -4.49
N ILE A 88 -3.90 -3.77 -3.82
CA ILE A 88 -3.02 -2.64 -3.52
C ILE A 88 -2.00 -2.52 -4.65
N ALA A 89 -1.84 -1.32 -5.20
CA ALA A 89 -0.74 -1.01 -6.11
C ALA A 89 0.25 -0.06 -5.42
N SER A 90 1.53 -0.43 -5.45
CA SER A 90 2.62 0.30 -4.76
C SER A 90 3.79 0.59 -5.69
N VAL A 91 4.56 1.63 -5.35
CA VAL A 91 5.77 2.02 -6.08
C VAL A 91 6.99 1.48 -5.34
N HIS A 92 7.55 0.38 -5.81
CA HIS A 92 8.74 -0.26 -5.22
C HIS A 92 10.02 -0.04 -6.02
N SER A 93 9.90 0.59 -7.19
CA SER A 93 11.02 0.94 -8.05
C SER A 93 10.82 2.31 -8.67
N MET A 94 11.92 3.03 -8.90
CA MET A 94 11.94 4.30 -9.64
C MET A 94 12.61 4.12 -10.99
N PRO A 95 12.28 4.89 -12.03
CA PRO A 95 13.04 4.82 -13.28
C PRO A 95 14.49 5.27 -13.06
N ASP A 96 15.45 4.59 -13.67
CA ASP A 96 16.88 4.97 -13.62
C ASP A 96 17.26 6.11 -14.61
N GLY A 97 16.27 6.59 -15.38
CA GLY A 97 16.44 7.60 -16.43
C GLY A 97 17.06 7.08 -17.74
N ARG A 98 17.33 5.77 -17.85
CA ARG A 98 17.96 5.09 -19.00
C ARG A 98 17.13 3.91 -19.53
N GLY A 99 15.88 3.78 -19.07
CA GLY A 99 14.96 2.71 -19.45
C GLY A 99 15.01 1.49 -18.53
N GLY A 100 15.77 1.56 -17.44
CA GLY A 100 15.75 0.60 -16.34
C GLY A 100 15.06 1.13 -15.09
N PHE A 101 15.19 0.38 -14.00
CA PHE A 101 14.58 0.68 -12.72
C PHE A 101 15.60 0.57 -11.58
N VAL A 102 15.49 1.47 -10.61
CA VAL A 102 16.20 1.47 -9.34
C VAL A 102 15.25 0.92 -8.28
N PRO A 103 15.52 -0.27 -7.70
CA PRO A 103 14.71 -0.80 -6.62
C PRO A 103 14.85 0.07 -5.36
N LEU A 104 13.76 0.22 -4.62
CA LEU A 104 13.70 1.04 -3.41
C LEU A 104 13.95 0.26 -2.12
N ASN A 105 14.26 -1.04 -2.19
CA ASN A 105 14.48 -1.91 -1.03
C ASN A 105 15.51 -1.36 -0.02
N GLN A 106 16.64 -0.80 -0.49
CA GLN A 106 17.63 -0.19 0.42
C GLN A 106 17.07 1.06 1.10
N TYR A 107 16.28 1.85 0.38
CA TYR A 107 15.63 3.03 0.91
C TYR A 107 14.57 2.65 1.95
N PHE A 108 13.70 1.68 1.66
CA PHE A 108 12.71 1.17 2.59
C PHE A 108 13.35 0.60 3.84
N SER A 109 14.40 -0.21 3.69
CA SER A 109 15.18 -0.73 4.81
C SER A 109 15.76 0.38 5.69
N SER A 110 16.21 1.50 5.09
CA SER A 110 16.73 2.62 5.85
C SER A 110 15.61 3.44 6.51
N ARG A 111 14.52 3.70 5.80
CA ARG A 111 13.37 4.48 6.26
C ARG A 111 12.57 3.76 7.36
N SER A 112 12.57 2.43 7.37
CA SER A 112 11.96 1.61 8.44
C SER A 112 12.89 1.40 9.65
N GLY A 113 14.13 1.91 9.60
CA GLY A 113 15.11 1.79 10.67
C GLY A 113 15.85 0.45 10.74
N TYR A 114 15.69 -0.43 9.73
CA TYR A 114 16.40 -1.71 9.66
C TYR A 114 17.88 -1.56 9.26
N THR A 115 18.21 -0.56 8.43
CA THR A 115 19.60 -0.20 8.11
C THR A 115 19.88 1.28 8.34
N GLU A 116 21.11 1.60 8.74
CA GLU A 116 21.50 3.00 8.97
C GLU A 116 21.82 3.76 7.67
N LYS A 117 22.05 3.05 6.55
CA LYS A 117 22.63 3.66 5.35
C LYS A 117 21.86 3.34 4.07
N PHE A 118 21.13 4.35 3.61
CA PHE A 118 20.70 4.46 2.22
C PHE A 118 21.81 5.10 1.37
N VAL A 119 22.29 4.39 0.33
CA VAL A 119 23.27 4.94 -0.62
C VAL A 119 22.53 5.36 -1.89
N LYS A 120 22.23 6.66 -1.97
CA LYS A 120 21.62 7.24 -3.15
C LYS A 120 22.52 7.05 -4.38
N ASN A 121 21.95 6.52 -5.46
CA ASN A 121 22.61 6.31 -6.76
C ASN A 121 21.97 7.10 -7.91
N PHE A 122 21.09 8.06 -7.61
CA PHE A 122 20.45 8.97 -8.58
C PHE A 122 20.66 10.45 -8.22
N SER A 123 20.54 11.33 -9.22
CA SER A 123 20.70 12.78 -9.02
C SER A 123 19.45 13.44 -8.43
N SER A 124 19.64 14.31 -7.44
CA SER A 124 18.59 15.17 -6.87
C SER A 124 17.98 16.13 -7.90
N ASP A 125 18.76 16.54 -8.91
CA ASP A 125 18.27 17.41 -9.99
C ASP A 125 17.13 16.75 -10.79
N MET A 126 17.07 15.42 -10.74
CA MET A 126 16.05 14.61 -11.43
C MET A 126 14.84 14.30 -10.54
N ASN A 127 14.78 14.74 -9.27
CA ASN A 127 13.68 14.40 -8.36
C ASN A 127 12.31 14.76 -8.92
N ARG A 128 12.19 15.94 -9.56
CA ARG A 128 10.95 16.37 -10.22
C ARG A 128 10.57 15.48 -11.40
N TYR A 129 11.57 15.01 -12.16
CA TYR A 129 11.36 14.08 -13.26
C TYR A 129 10.89 12.71 -12.74
N TYR A 130 11.50 12.19 -11.68
CA TYR A 130 11.08 10.92 -11.08
C TYR A 130 9.64 10.96 -10.57
N LEU A 131 9.29 12.02 -9.84
CA LEU A 131 7.92 12.21 -9.36
C LEU A 131 6.92 12.36 -10.53
N ALA A 132 7.26 13.12 -11.57
CA ALA A 132 6.42 13.23 -12.77
C ALA A 132 6.25 11.89 -13.51
N TYR A 133 7.30 11.07 -13.58
CA TYR A 133 7.23 9.72 -14.17
C TYR A 133 6.36 8.78 -13.34
N ILE A 134 6.39 8.90 -12.01
CA ILE A 134 5.54 8.10 -11.12
C ILE A 134 4.06 8.44 -11.36
N ILE A 135 3.69 9.71 -11.58
CA ILE A 135 2.32 10.08 -11.98
C ILE A 135 1.91 9.39 -13.29
N GLN A 136 2.78 9.33 -14.28
CA GLN A 136 2.49 8.65 -15.54
C GLN A 136 2.32 7.14 -15.35
N THR A 137 3.13 6.55 -14.46
CA THR A 137 3.03 5.13 -14.10
C THR A 137 1.71 4.84 -13.38
N MET A 138 1.34 5.67 -12.39
CA MET A 138 0.06 5.58 -11.68
C MET A 138 -1.12 5.66 -12.65
N GLU A 139 -1.18 6.70 -13.48
CA GLU A 139 -2.27 6.87 -14.46
C GLU A 139 -2.38 5.68 -15.42
N LYS A 140 -1.25 5.17 -15.91
CA LYS A 140 -1.23 3.99 -16.77
C LYS A 140 -1.74 2.75 -16.04
N THR A 141 -1.29 2.50 -14.82
CA THR A 141 -1.71 1.36 -14.02
C THR A 141 -3.20 1.44 -13.70
N PHE A 142 -3.67 2.57 -13.17
CA PHE A 142 -5.08 2.79 -12.82
C PHE A 142 -6.01 2.65 -14.04
N SER A 143 -5.54 3.06 -15.22
CA SER A 143 -6.34 2.97 -16.45
C SER A 143 -6.33 1.59 -17.12
N THR A 144 -5.47 0.65 -16.69
CA THR A 144 -5.26 -0.62 -17.42
C THR A 144 -5.25 -1.87 -16.56
N GLN A 145 -5.26 -1.73 -15.24
CA GLN A 145 -5.19 -2.82 -14.28
C GLN A 145 -6.21 -2.59 -13.17
N ARG A 146 -6.66 -3.67 -12.52
CA ARG A 146 -7.49 -3.57 -11.32
C ARG A 146 -6.64 -3.04 -10.17
N VAL A 147 -7.08 -1.92 -9.59
CA VAL A 147 -6.48 -1.32 -8.39
C VAL A 147 -7.62 -0.78 -7.55
N ASP A 148 -7.64 -1.14 -6.28
CA ASP A 148 -8.63 -0.65 -5.31
C ASP A 148 -7.99 0.34 -4.33
N ILE A 149 -6.69 0.15 -4.02
CA ILE A 149 -5.93 0.92 -3.04
C ILE A 149 -4.58 1.35 -3.65
N LEU A 150 -4.21 2.60 -3.44
CA LEU A 150 -2.86 3.10 -3.69
C LEU A 150 -2.04 3.00 -2.39
N GLY A 151 -1.05 2.08 -2.36
CA GLY A 151 -0.17 1.84 -1.21
C GLY A 151 0.92 2.89 -1.07
N HIS A 152 1.17 3.30 0.18
CA HIS A 152 2.21 4.20 0.70
C HIS A 152 2.94 5.11 -0.33
N ALA A 153 2.17 5.86 -1.13
CA ALA A 153 2.64 6.48 -2.37
C ALA A 153 3.64 7.62 -2.18
N THR A 154 3.73 8.19 -0.98
CA THR A 154 4.67 9.27 -0.64
C THR A 154 5.98 8.74 -0.05
N VAL A 155 6.14 7.42 0.09
CA VAL A 155 7.33 6.79 0.66
C VAL A 155 8.39 6.66 -0.42
N LEU A 156 8.95 7.79 -0.83
CA LEU A 156 9.87 7.90 -1.96
C LEU A 156 11.05 8.82 -1.62
N PRO A 157 12.29 8.47 -2.00
CA PRO A 157 13.43 9.36 -1.81
C PRO A 157 13.25 10.77 -2.42
N PRO A 158 12.77 10.94 -3.69
CA PRO A 158 12.57 12.26 -4.25
C PRO A 158 11.43 13.04 -3.58
N TYR A 159 10.46 12.35 -2.96
CA TYR A 159 9.41 12.99 -2.16
C TYR A 159 10.03 13.63 -0.90
N ASP A 160 10.83 12.87 -0.15
CA ASP A 160 11.50 13.36 1.07
C ASP A 160 12.44 14.55 0.77
N GLU A 161 13.21 14.48 -0.31
CA GLU A 161 14.12 15.57 -0.70
C GLU A 161 13.42 16.84 -1.17
N LEU A 162 12.16 16.74 -1.62
CA LEU A 162 11.37 17.87 -2.10
C LEU A 162 10.35 18.36 -1.07
N TYR A 163 10.42 17.87 0.17
CA TYR A 163 9.49 18.22 1.23
C TYR A 163 9.40 19.74 1.44
N GLY A 164 8.17 20.24 1.60
CA GLY A 164 7.88 21.67 1.77
C GLY A 164 7.97 22.52 0.49
N THR A 165 8.29 21.94 -0.67
CA THR A 165 8.31 22.69 -1.92
C THR A 165 6.91 22.79 -2.54
N LYS A 166 6.63 23.92 -3.22
CA LYS A 166 5.38 24.10 -4.00
C LYS A 166 5.17 23.00 -5.05
N PHE A 167 6.26 22.50 -5.64
CA PHE A 167 6.18 21.42 -6.61
C PHE A 167 5.65 20.14 -5.98
N LEU A 168 6.11 19.79 -4.77
CA LEU A 168 5.65 18.60 -4.08
C LEU A 168 4.15 18.68 -3.78
N THR A 169 3.67 19.83 -3.29
CA THR A 169 2.23 20.06 -3.08
C THR A 169 1.43 19.85 -4.36
N GLN A 170 1.90 20.38 -5.50
CA GLN A 170 1.25 20.17 -6.81
C GLN A 170 1.28 18.70 -7.25
N TRP A 171 2.33 17.97 -6.91
CA TRP A 171 2.44 16.55 -7.18
C TRP A 171 1.46 15.74 -6.33
N GLU A 172 1.34 16.04 -5.04
CA GLU A 172 0.33 15.42 -4.14
C GLU A 172 -1.09 15.66 -4.67
N ASP A 173 -1.39 16.89 -5.12
CA ASP A 173 -2.69 17.22 -5.70
C ASP A 173 -2.96 16.42 -6.99
N ALA A 174 -1.92 16.13 -7.78
CA ALA A 174 -2.04 15.26 -8.94
C ALA A 174 -2.32 13.80 -8.55
N VAL A 175 -1.68 13.27 -7.48
CA VAL A 175 -2.00 11.94 -6.94
C VAL A 175 -3.45 11.88 -6.47
N ILE A 176 -3.90 12.87 -5.70
CA ILE A 176 -5.29 12.95 -5.21
C ILE A 176 -6.27 12.97 -6.39
N ALA A 177 -6.00 13.78 -7.42
CA ALA A 177 -6.84 13.87 -8.60
C ALA A 177 -6.91 12.54 -9.37
N LEU A 178 -5.81 11.80 -9.46
CA LEU A 178 -5.76 10.48 -10.08
C LEU A 178 -6.59 9.45 -9.29
N CYS A 179 -6.38 9.36 -7.98
CA CYS A 179 -7.15 8.47 -7.12
C CYS A 179 -8.65 8.77 -7.21
N LYS A 180 -9.04 10.05 -7.19
CA LYS A 180 -10.44 10.45 -7.37
C LYS A 180 -11.01 10.03 -8.72
N LYS A 181 -10.25 10.25 -9.81
CA LYS A 181 -10.69 9.95 -11.18
C LYS A 181 -11.00 8.46 -11.37
N HIS A 182 -10.24 7.59 -10.72
CA HIS A 182 -10.33 6.13 -10.87
C HIS A 182 -11.00 5.44 -9.68
N GLU A 183 -11.56 6.20 -8.74
CA GLU A 183 -12.24 5.69 -7.53
C GLU A 183 -11.33 4.80 -6.65
N ILE A 184 -10.04 5.13 -6.60
CA ILE A 184 -9.03 4.40 -5.83
C ILE A 184 -8.88 5.02 -4.44
N ALA A 185 -8.86 4.16 -3.42
CA ALA A 185 -8.62 4.59 -2.05
C ALA A 185 -7.14 4.93 -1.82
N LEU A 186 -6.87 5.96 -1.01
CA LEU A 186 -5.51 6.33 -0.62
C LEU A 186 -5.18 5.67 0.72
N GLU A 187 -4.08 4.92 0.78
CA GLU A 187 -3.66 4.31 2.04
C GLU A 187 -3.17 5.35 3.07
N ILE A 188 -3.59 5.16 4.32
CA ILE A 188 -2.93 5.69 5.51
C ILE A 188 -2.08 4.56 6.10
N SER A 189 -0.76 4.64 5.90
CA SER A 189 0.16 3.57 6.28
C SER A 189 0.71 3.77 7.70
N GLY A 190 0.49 2.76 8.54
CA GLY A 190 0.95 2.68 9.93
C GLY A 190 2.47 2.65 10.05
N LEU A 191 3.12 1.69 9.37
CA LEU A 191 4.59 1.54 9.38
C LEU A 191 5.29 2.81 8.90
N TRP A 192 4.85 3.36 7.77
CA TRP A 192 5.54 4.48 7.12
C TRP A 192 5.16 5.84 7.67
N ARG A 193 4.09 5.91 8.47
CA ARG A 193 3.51 7.16 9.00
C ARG A 193 3.27 8.17 7.88
N ALA A 194 2.63 7.70 6.81
CA ALA A 194 2.48 8.43 5.55
C ALA A 194 1.12 8.12 4.88
N PRO A 195 0.58 9.03 4.04
CA PRO A 195 1.08 10.38 3.75
C PRO A 195 0.80 11.35 4.88
N GLY A 196 1.47 12.51 4.89
CA GLY A 196 1.32 13.51 5.96
C GLY A 196 -0.08 14.14 6.03
N VAL A 197 -0.43 14.68 7.22
CA VAL A 197 -1.77 15.18 7.55
C VAL A 197 -2.31 16.23 6.55
N ASP A 198 -1.45 17.10 6.01
CA ASP A 198 -1.90 18.13 5.07
C ASP A 198 -2.37 17.54 3.73
N MET A 199 -1.71 16.48 3.24
CA MET A 199 -2.16 15.76 2.05
C MET A 199 -3.44 15.00 2.35
N LEU A 200 -3.54 14.32 3.49
CA LEU A 200 -4.74 13.60 3.91
C LEU A 200 -5.95 14.54 4.04
N ARG A 201 -5.77 15.74 4.59
CA ARG A 201 -6.82 16.76 4.66
C ARG A 201 -7.32 17.14 3.27
N ARG A 202 -6.42 17.46 2.33
CA ARG A 202 -6.80 17.79 0.95
C ARG A 202 -7.45 16.61 0.23
N ALA A 203 -7.01 15.38 0.50
CA ALA A 203 -7.62 14.17 -0.03
C ALA A 203 -9.06 13.98 0.48
N HIS A 204 -9.28 14.18 1.78
CA HIS A 204 -10.61 14.11 2.40
C HIS A 204 -11.54 15.21 1.86
N GLU A 205 -11.07 16.45 1.78
CA GLU A 205 -11.81 17.57 1.18
C GLU A 205 -12.18 17.30 -0.30
N ALA A 206 -11.32 16.57 -1.02
CA ALA A 206 -11.60 16.13 -2.38
C ALA A 206 -12.58 14.94 -2.44
N GLY A 207 -12.94 14.33 -1.31
CA GLY A 207 -13.90 13.23 -1.22
C GLY A 207 -13.32 11.86 -1.53
N LEU A 208 -12.00 11.67 -1.38
CA LEU A 208 -11.38 10.35 -1.52
C LEU A 208 -11.79 9.45 -0.35
N LYS A 209 -11.81 8.14 -0.61
CA LYS A 209 -11.78 7.12 0.44
C LYS A 209 -10.35 6.83 0.86
N PHE A 210 -10.18 6.38 2.09
CA PHE A 210 -8.92 5.93 2.65
C PHE A 210 -8.91 4.41 2.88
N SER A 211 -7.75 3.76 2.79
CA SER A 211 -7.55 2.45 3.41
C SER A 211 -6.66 2.59 4.65
N MET A 212 -6.75 1.63 5.56
CA MET A 212 -5.84 1.53 6.71
C MET A 212 -4.94 0.32 6.48
N GLY A 213 -3.67 0.45 6.86
CA GLY A 213 -2.71 -0.64 6.71
C GLY A 213 -1.57 -0.51 7.71
N SER A 214 -1.25 -1.56 8.46
CA SER A 214 -0.06 -1.58 9.32
C SER A 214 1.21 -1.78 8.52
N ASP A 215 1.13 -2.46 7.37
CA ASP A 215 2.24 -2.89 6.52
C ASP A 215 3.26 -3.76 7.30
N CYS A 216 2.74 -4.66 8.14
CA CYS A 216 3.54 -5.42 9.09
C CYS A 216 4.39 -6.51 8.42
N HIS A 217 5.69 -6.53 8.72
CA HIS A 217 6.66 -7.54 8.29
C HIS A 217 7.36 -8.24 9.48
N ASP A 218 7.25 -7.64 10.68
CA ASP A 218 7.65 -8.20 11.97
C ASP A 218 6.47 -8.42 12.90
N ARG A 219 6.55 -9.44 13.76
CA ARG A 219 5.45 -9.79 14.67
C ARG A 219 5.04 -8.64 15.61
N LEU A 220 5.97 -7.76 15.96
CA LEU A 220 5.71 -6.57 16.79
C LEU A 220 4.96 -5.45 16.05
N GLN A 221 4.83 -5.53 14.73
CA GLN A 221 4.16 -4.54 13.89
C GLN A 221 2.70 -4.91 13.60
N ILE A 222 2.30 -6.17 13.84
CA ILE A 222 0.94 -6.64 13.57
C ILE A 222 -0.08 -5.80 14.34
N GLY A 223 -1.10 -5.29 13.63
CA GLY A 223 -2.13 -4.42 14.16
C GLY A 223 -1.66 -3.02 14.57
N ASN A 224 -0.42 -2.62 14.24
CA ASN A 224 0.08 -1.30 14.60
C ASN A 224 -0.53 -0.20 13.70
N LEU A 225 -1.74 0.22 14.07
CA LEU A 225 -2.50 1.26 13.39
C LEU A 225 -2.44 2.62 14.13
N ALA A 226 -1.49 2.82 15.04
CA ALA A 226 -1.42 4.03 15.87
C ALA A 226 -1.37 5.34 15.06
N TYR A 227 -0.68 5.34 13.91
CA TYR A 227 -0.68 6.51 13.02
C TYR A 227 -2.03 6.72 12.33
N VAL A 228 -2.70 5.63 11.93
CA VAL A 228 -4.04 5.68 11.34
C VAL A 228 -5.03 6.28 12.35
N GLU A 229 -5.04 5.77 13.58
CA GLU A 229 -5.87 6.28 14.67
C GLU A 229 -5.62 7.77 14.94
N GLN A 230 -4.36 8.19 14.93
CA GLN A 230 -4.00 9.60 15.05
C GLN A 230 -4.62 10.44 13.92
N MET A 231 -4.54 9.99 12.67
CA MET A 231 -5.08 10.72 11.52
C MET A 231 -6.61 10.75 11.52
N ILE A 232 -7.26 9.67 12.00
CA ILE A 232 -8.71 9.62 12.20
C ILE A 232 -9.15 10.72 13.17
N GLU A 233 -8.50 10.82 14.32
CA GLU A 233 -8.83 11.82 15.34
C GLU A 233 -8.55 13.24 14.83
N GLU A 234 -7.37 13.47 14.24
CA GLU A 234 -6.93 14.80 13.81
C GLU A 234 -7.75 15.38 12.66
N LEU A 235 -8.24 14.51 11.77
CA LEU A 235 -9.04 14.92 10.60
C LEU A 235 -10.55 14.74 10.81
N GLY A 236 -10.97 14.11 11.91
CA GLY A 236 -12.38 13.81 12.19
C GLY A 236 -13.00 12.81 11.22
N LEU A 237 -12.20 11.86 10.70
CA LEU A 237 -12.64 10.87 9.72
C LEU A 237 -13.72 9.95 10.32
N GLN A 238 -14.71 9.61 9.50
CA GLN A 238 -15.82 8.72 9.86
C GLN A 238 -15.70 7.38 9.13
N GLN A 239 -16.52 6.41 9.53
CA GLN A 239 -16.50 5.07 8.94
C GLN A 239 -16.72 5.11 7.42
N GLU A 240 -17.58 6.00 6.94
CA GLU A 240 -17.84 6.17 5.52
C GLU A 240 -16.62 6.67 4.74
N ASP A 241 -15.62 7.30 5.36
CA ASP A 241 -14.43 7.78 4.68
C ASP A 241 -13.46 6.65 4.31
N PHE A 242 -13.72 5.42 4.75
CA PHE A 242 -12.84 4.29 4.50
C PHE A 242 -13.38 3.33 3.45
N PHE A 243 -12.45 2.76 2.68
CA PHE A 243 -12.69 1.65 1.79
C PHE A 243 -12.99 0.38 2.60
N VAL A 244 -14.04 -0.32 2.22
CA VAL A 244 -14.44 -1.60 2.82
C VAL A 244 -14.62 -2.59 1.67
N PRO A 245 -13.89 -3.73 1.67
CA PRO A 245 -14.09 -4.74 0.64
C PRO A 245 -15.53 -5.27 0.63
N LYS A 246 -16.04 -5.64 -0.55
CA LYS A 246 -17.47 -5.95 -0.74
C LYS A 246 -17.93 -7.27 -0.13
N ARG A 247 -17.02 -8.24 0.04
CA ARG A 247 -17.37 -9.57 0.57
C ARG A 247 -17.76 -9.45 2.03
N GLU A 248 -18.82 -10.12 2.46
CA GLU A 248 -19.10 -10.22 3.90
C GLU A 248 -18.21 -11.31 4.51
N LEU A 249 -17.44 -10.97 5.54
CA LEU A 249 -16.73 -11.97 6.34
C LEU A 249 -17.71 -12.58 7.34
N TYR A 250 -17.75 -13.91 7.38
CA TYR A 250 -18.46 -14.63 8.43
C TYR A 250 -17.73 -14.38 9.75
N ARG A 251 -18.45 -13.88 10.75
CA ARG A 251 -17.98 -13.79 12.13
C ARG A 251 -18.43 -15.07 12.84
N ASP A 252 -17.48 -15.93 13.19
CA ASP A 252 -17.73 -17.09 14.05
C ASP A 252 -18.06 -16.66 15.49
#